data_AF-A0A9D9TZJ5-F1
#
_entry.id   AF-A0A9D9TZJ5-F1
#
_cell.length_a   1.000
_cell.length_b   1.000
_cell.length_c   1.000
_cell.angle_alpha   90.00
_cell.angle_beta   90.00
_cell.angle_gamma   90.00
#
_symmetry.space_group_name_H-M   'P 1'
#
loop_
_entity.id
_entity.type
_entity.pdbx_description
1 polymer ?
#
loop_
_entity_poly.entity_id
_entity_poly.type
_entity_poly.pdbx_seq_one_letter_code
_entity_poly.pdbx_strand_id
1 'polypeptide(L)' 'EYNWASGVVRDIAYFGDMSVYHVQLPSGKKVLCTMANTRRRHEEEPPTWGDEVFVSWDGADSVLLTA' A
#
# COMPACT_ATOMS: atom_id res chain seq x y z
N GLU A 1 0.80 16.45 -10.09
CA GLU A 1 0.07 16.39 -8.81
C GLU A 1 0.17 14.96 -8.32
N TYR A 2 0.50 14.73 -7.05
CA TYR A 2 0.72 13.38 -6.53
C TYR A 2 -0.18 13.17 -5.34
N ASN A 3 -1.16 12.27 -5.46
CA ASN A 3 -1.93 11.84 -4.30
C ASN A 3 -1.06 10.87 -3.51
N TRP A 4 -0.95 11.12 -2.21
CA TRP A 4 -0.20 10.25 -1.32
C TRP A 4 -0.73 10.31 0.10
N ALA A 5 -0.39 9.29 0.88
CA ALA A 5 -0.60 9.26 2.32
C ALA A 5 0.54 8.49 2.99
N SER A 6 0.86 8.81 4.23
CA SER A 6 1.77 8.01 5.06
C SER A 6 0.99 7.05 5.96
N GLY A 7 1.61 5.92 6.31
CA GLY A 7 1.03 4.94 7.23
C GLY A 7 2.02 3.86 7.62
N VAL A 8 1.54 2.89 8.39
CA VAL A 8 2.36 1.78 8.90
C VAL A 8 1.86 0.46 8.34
N VAL A 9 2.76 -0.40 7.85
CA VAL A 9 2.41 -1.77 7.44
C VAL A 9 2.02 -2.59 8.67
N ARG A 10 0.75 -2.97 8.78
CA ARG A 10 0.25 -3.78 9.91
C ARG A 10 0.14 -5.25 9.58
N ASP A 11 -0.03 -5.60 8.31
CA ASP A 11 -0.19 -6.97 7.86
C ASP A 11 0.22 -7.12 6.40
N ILE A 12 0.56 -8.34 6.00
CA ILE A 12 0.96 -8.71 4.64
C ILE A 12 0.25 -10.03 4.29
N ALA A 13 -0.72 -9.95 3.40
CA ALA A 13 -1.39 -11.12 2.85
C ALA A 13 -0.69 -11.57 1.57
N TYR A 14 -0.58 -12.88 1.38
CA TYR A 14 0.02 -13.48 0.19
C TYR A 14 -1.08 -14.07 -0.68
N PHE A 15 -1.13 -13.66 -1.94
CA PHE A 15 -2.10 -14.15 -2.92
C PHE A 15 -1.37 -14.60 -4.18
N GLY A 16 -0.92 -15.86 -4.17
CA GLY A 16 -0.21 -16.47 -5.30
C GLY A 16 1.06 -15.70 -5.69
N ASP A 17 0.98 -14.97 -6.80
CA ASP A 17 2.05 -14.18 -7.39
C ASP A 17 2.13 -12.73 -6.86
N MET A 18 1.26 -12.34 -5.94
CA MET A 18 1.22 -10.99 -5.37
C MET A 18 1.26 -11.00 -3.83
N SER A 19 1.81 -9.91 -3.29
CA SER A 19 1.70 -9.54 -1.87
C SER A 19 0.71 -8.37 -1.75
N VAL A 20 -0.15 -8.41 -0.74
CA VAL A 20 -1.06 -7.32 -0.39
C VAL A 20 -0.65 -6.75 0.96
N TYR A 21 -0.25 -5.49 0.97
CA TYR A 21 0.13 -4.75 2.16
C TYR A 21 -1.09 -4.06 2.77
N HIS A 22 -1.33 -4.30 4.05
CA HIS A 22 -2.35 -3.61 4.82
C HIS A 22 -1.70 -2.41 5.52
N VAL A 23 -1.82 -1.23 4.92
CA VAL A 23 -1.27 0.01 5.46
C VAL A 23 -2.30 0.71 6.33
N GLN A 24 -1.94 0.96 7.59
CA GLN A 24 -2.76 1.68 8.55
C GLN A 24 -2.39 3.15 8.53
N LEU A 25 -3.32 4.01 8.09
CA LEU A 25 -3.14 5.46 8.10
C LEU A 25 -3.28 6.01 9.54
N PRO A 26 -2.74 7.21 9.83
CA PRO A 26 -2.94 7.89 11.12
C PRO A 26 -4.42 8.08 11.49
N SER A 27 -5.30 8.19 10.49
CA SER A 27 -6.74 8.34 10.69
C SER A 27 -7.44 7.06 11.16
N GLY A 28 -6.73 5.94 11.35
CA GLY A 28 -7.35 4.64 11.66
C GLY A 28 -7.94 3.92 10.43
N LYS A 29 -7.90 4.51 9.23
CA LYS A 29 -8.33 3.85 7.99
C LYS A 29 -7.25 2.92 7.45
N LYS A 30 -7.68 1.83 6.83
CA LYS A 30 -6.81 0.85 6.17
C LYS A 30 -6.78 1.10 4.66
N VAL A 31 -5.58 1.11 4.09
CA VAL A 31 -5.34 1.10 2.63
C VAL A 31 -4.73 -0.24 2.26
N LEU A 32 -5.26 -0.87 1.22
CA LEU A 32 -4.73 -2.13 0.68
C LEU A 32 -3.88 -1.80 -0.54
N CYS A 33 -2.61 -2.22 -0.52
CA CYS A 33 -1.68 -2.00 -1.62
C CYS A 33 -1.19 -3.34 -2.16
N THR A 34 -1.42 -3.61 -3.44
CA THR A 34 -1.02 -4.87 -4.08
C THR A 34 0.28 -4.70 -4.83
N MET A 35 1.24 -5.61 -4.62
CA MET A 35 2.53 -5.62 -5.30
C MET A 35 2.84 -7.00 -5.86
N ALA A 36 3.23 -7.07 -7.13
CA ALA A 36 3.71 -8.29 -7.74
C ALA A 36 4.99 -8.78 -7.03
N ASN A 37 5.08 -10.08 -6.77
CA ASN A 37 6.22 -10.67 -6.06
C ASN A 37 7.52 -10.58 -6.86
N THR A 38 7.45 -10.49 -8.19
CA THR A 38 8.62 -10.23 -9.05
C THR A 38 9.23 -8.87 -8.74
N ARG A 39 8.41 -7.82 -8.68
CA ARG A 39 8.85 -6.48 -8.28
C ARG A 39 9.41 -6.48 -6.86
N ARG A 40 8.67 -7.07 -5.90
CA ARG A 40 9.11 -7.15 -4.51
C ARG A 40 10.48 -7.80 -4.34
N ARG A 41 10.78 -8.84 -5.12
CA ARG A 41 12.08 -9.55 -5.09
C ARG A 41 13.25 -8.73 -5.63
N HIS A 42 12.98 -7.71 -6.45
CA HIS A 42 14.01 -6.83 -7.01
C HIS A 42 14.26 -5.59 -6.16
N GLU A 43 13.41 -5.30 -5.18
CA GLU A 43 13.67 -4.26 -4.19
C GLU A 43 14.68 -4.79 -3.16
N GLU A 44 15.73 -4.01 -2.89
CA GLU A 44 16.76 -4.37 -1.90
C GLU A 44 16.16 -4.52 -0.50
N GLU A 45 15.22 -3.63 -0.16
CA GLU A 45 14.48 -3.62 1.11
C GLU A 45 12.98 -3.44 0.82
N PRO A 46 12.24 -4.53 0.53
CA PRO A 46 10.80 -4.43 0.37
C PRO A 46 10.14 -4.13 1.71
N PRO A 47 9.05 -3.33 1.74
CA PRO A 47 8.34 -3.03 2.98
C PRO A 47 7.98 -4.29 3.78
N THR A 48 8.09 -4.22 5.09
CA THR A 48 7.78 -5.30 6.03
C THR A 48 6.92 -4.79 7.20
N TRP A 49 6.50 -5.70 8.08
CA TRP A 49 5.65 -5.37 9.22
C TRP A 49 6.29 -4.31 10.13
N GLY A 50 5.51 -3.30 10.49
CA GLY A 50 5.95 -2.21 11.37
C GLY A 50 6.59 -1.03 10.65
N ASP A 51 6.94 -1.17 9.36
CA ASP A 51 7.57 -0.09 8.60
C ASP A 51 6.63 1.08 8.36
N GLU A 52 7.17 2.28 8.48
CA GLU A 52 6.54 3.51 7.99
C GLU A 52 6.72 3.61 6.48
N VAL A 53 5.62 3.77 5.76
CA VAL A 53 5.59 3.78 4.29
C VAL A 53 4.75 4.93 3.77
N PHE A 54 5.00 5.31 2.53
CA PHE A 54 4.15 6.19 1.75
C PHE A 54 3.40 5.37 0.70
N VAL A 55 2.08 5.56 0.64
CA VAL A 55 1.23 5.05 -0.44
C VAL A 55 0.93 6.20 -1.39
N SER A 56 0.91 5.92 -2.70
CA SER A 56 0.60 6.92 -3.71
C SER A 56 -0.19 6.31 -4.87
N TRP A 57 -0.94 7.15 -5.57
CA TRP A 57 -1.78 6.75 -6.70
C TRP A 57 -1.97 7.91 -7.68
N ASP A 58 -2.37 7.61 -8.92
CA ASP A 58 -2.67 8.63 -9.91
C ASP A 58 -4.01 9.33 -9.60
N GLY A 59 -4.12 10.62 -9.94
CA GLY A 59 -5.37 11.37 -9.79
C GLY A 59 -6.53 10.76 -10.59
N ALA A 60 -6.24 10.18 -11.76
CA ALA A 60 -7.21 9.54 -12.62
C ALA A 60 -7.74 8.20 -12.08
N ASP A 61 -7.02 7.56 -11.16
CA ASP A 61 -7.38 6.24 -10.60
C ASP A 61 -8.33 6.34 -9.38
N SER A 62 -8.85 7.53 -9.10
CA SER A 62 -9.72 7.80 -7.95
C SER A 62 -11.18 7.94 -8.36
N VAL A 63 -12.09 7.36 -7.56
CA VAL A 63 -13.54 7.57 -7.70
C VAL A 63 -14.06 8.25 -6.44
N LEU A 64 -14.76 9.38 -6.60
CA LEU A 64 -15.43 10.08 -5.50
C LEU A 64 -16.86 9.58 -5.35
N LEU A 65 -17.19 9.06 -4.17
CA LEU A 65 -18.56 8.69 -3.80
C LEU A 65 -19.13 9.74 -2.84
N THR A 66 -20.31 10.28 -3.18
CA THR A 66 -21.08 11.20 -2.33
C THR A 66 -22.36 10.51 -1.85
N ALA A 67 -22.87 10.92 -0.69
CA ALA A 67 -24.06 10.34 -0.05
C ALA A 67 -25.34 11.10 -0.44
#